data_AF-A0A8T5INV3-F1
#
_entry.id   AF-A0A8T5INV3-F1
#
_cell.length_a   1.000
_cell.length_b   1.000
_cell.length_c   1.000
_cell.angle_alpha   90.00
_cell.angle_beta   90.00
_cell.angle_gamma   90.00
#
_symmetry.space_group_name_H-M   'P 1'
#
loop_
_entity.id
_entity.type
_entity.pdbx_description
1 polymer ?
#
loop_
_entity_poly.entity_id
_entity_poly.type
_entity_poly.pdbx_seq_one_letter_code
_entity_poly.pdbx_strand_id
1 'polypeptide(L)' 'MAEIIFKDNSIQTGHRIKIPKAIIDTLDLKVKQGITIRFDVDKKNMLVEVDDEE' A
#
# COMPACT_ATOMS: atom_id res chain seq x y z
N MET A 1 16.84 -2.13 3.49
CA MET A 1 15.40 -1.99 3.24
C MET A 1 15.23 -1.87 1.74
N ALA A 2 14.42 -2.71 1.12
CA ALA A 2 14.17 -2.63 -0.33
C ALA A 2 13.08 -1.58 -0.55
N GLU A 3 13.44 -0.42 -1.11
CA GLU A 3 12.49 0.61 -1.51
C GLU A 3 12.14 0.38 -2.98
N ILE A 4 10.90 -0.04 -3.26
CA ILE A 4 10.44 -0.26 -4.62
C ILE A 4 9.66 0.98 -5.07
N ILE A 5 10.32 1.86 -5.83
CA ILE A 5 9.73 3.11 -6.34
C ILE A 5 9.17 2.87 -7.74
N PHE A 6 7.85 2.97 -7.91
CA PHE A 6 7.19 2.89 -9.21
C PHE A 6 6.93 4.31 -9.75
N LYS A 7 7.39 4.59 -10.98
CA LYS A 7 7.48 5.95 -11.55
C LYS A 7 6.20 6.53 -12.16
N ASP A 8 5.10 5.78 -12.24
CA ASP A 8 3.85 6.21 -12.90
C ASP A 8 2.61 5.98 -12.04
N ASN A 9 2.69 6.37 -10.76
CA ASN A 9 1.56 6.22 -9.85
C ASN A 9 0.72 7.50 -9.82
N SER A 10 -0.55 7.38 -10.19
CA SER A 10 -1.56 8.43 -10.05
C SER A 10 -2.70 7.97 -9.14
N ILE A 11 -3.38 8.93 -8.51
CA ILE A 11 -4.61 8.67 -7.77
C ILE A 11 -5.73 8.45 -8.79
N GLN A 12 -6.36 7.29 -8.74
CA GLN A 12 -7.49 6.96 -9.60
C GLN A 12 -8.79 7.58 -9.07
N THR A 13 -9.82 7.59 -9.92
CA THR A 13 -11.17 7.98 -9.53
C THR A 13 -11.65 7.19 -8.31
N GLY A 14 -12.29 7.89 -7.37
CA GLY A 14 -12.65 7.31 -6.07
C GLY A 14 -11.49 7.17 -5.09
N HIS A 15 -10.41 7.93 -5.28
CA HIS A 15 -9.26 8.02 -4.36
C HIS A 15 -8.51 6.69 -4.16
N ARG A 16 -8.37 5.91 -5.24
CA ARG A 16 -7.71 4.59 -5.21
C ARG A 16 -6.26 4.67 -5.67
N ILE A 17 -5.39 3.91 -5.02
CA ILE A 17 -4.01 3.70 -5.43
C ILE A 17 -3.88 2.26 -5.94
N LYS A 18 -3.33 2.10 -7.15
CA LYS A 18 -3.04 0.77 -7.70
C LYS A 18 -1.77 0.22 -7.07
N ILE A 19 -1.86 -0.91 -6.38
CA ILE A 19 -0.68 -1.63 -5.90
C ILE A 19 -0.14 -2.50 -7.06
N PRO A 20 1.12 -2.33 -7.48
CA PRO A 20 1.75 -3.15 -8.49
C PRO A 20 1.77 -4.64 -8.11
N LYS A 21 1.61 -5.51 -9.12
CA LYS A 21 1.55 -6.96 -8.90
C LYS A 21 2.79 -7.51 -8.17
N ALA A 22 3.97 -6.97 -8.45
CA ALA A 22 5.20 -7.38 -7.76
C ALA A 22 5.14 -7.21 -6.23
N ILE A 23 4.48 -6.15 -5.74
CA ILE A 23 4.29 -5.95 -4.29
C ILE A 23 3.28 -6.94 -3.75
N ILE A 24 2.16 -7.16 -4.44
CA ILE A 24 1.13 -8.14 -4.06
C ILE A 24 1.76 -9.53 -3.91
N ASP A 25 2.55 -9.95 -4.91
CA ASP A 25 3.19 -11.26 -4.93
C ASP A 25 4.27 -11.39 -3.83
N THR A 26 4.98 -10.29 -3.50
CA THR A 26 6.04 -10.28 -2.46
C THR A 26 5.47 -10.29 -1.04
N LEU A 27 4.34 -9.61 -0.82
CA LEU A 27 3.69 -9.48 0.48
C LEU A 27 2.50 -10.45 0.66
N ASP A 28 2.26 -11.35 -0.31
CA ASP A 28 1.13 -12.30 -0.36
C ASP A 28 -0.23 -11.65 -0.05
N LEU A 29 -0.47 -10.45 -0.59
CA LEU A 29 -1.69 -9.68 -0.30
C LEU A 29 -2.92 -10.33 -0.94
N LYS A 30 -3.97 -10.54 -0.15
CA LYS A 30 -5.23 -11.13 -0.59
C LYS A 30 -6.29 -10.08 -0.88
N VAL A 31 -7.17 -10.38 -1.84
CA VAL A 31 -8.32 -9.53 -2.16
C VAL A 31 -9.26 -9.50 -0.94
N LYS A 32 -9.64 -8.29 -0.49
CA LYS A 32 -10.43 -8.01 0.73
C LYS A 32 -9.72 -8.27 2.06
N GLN A 33 -8.40 -8.43 2.06
CA GLN A 33 -7.64 -8.46 3.31
C GLN A 33 -7.78 -7.13 4.06
N GLY A 34 -7.87 -7.21 5.39
CA GLY A 34 -7.83 -6.05 6.27
C GLY A 34 -6.47 -5.36 6.19
N ILE A 35 -6.47 -4.04 6.18
CA ILE A 35 -5.25 -3.24 6.18
C ILE A 35 -5.42 -2.05 7.13
N THR A 36 -4.35 -1.73 7.83
CA THR A 36 -4.23 -0.50 8.62
C THR A 36 -3.52 0.55 7.78
N ILE A 37 -4.14 1.72 7.65
CA ILE A 37 -3.55 2.89 6.97
C ILE A 37 -3.18 3.92 8.03
N ARG A 38 -1.88 4.20 8.20
CA ARG A 38 -1.37 5.25 9.08
C ARG A 38 -0.87 6.42 8.25
N PHE A 39 -1.20 7.63 8.70
CA PHE A 39 -0.74 8.85 8.06
C PHE A 39 0.05 9.69 9.07
N ASP A 40 1.30 9.98 8.77
CA ASP A 40 2.12 10.92 9.54
C ASP A 40 2.16 12.24 8.76
N VAL A 41 1.46 13.23 9.33
CA VAL A 41 1.19 14.54 8.73
C VAL A 41 2.48 15.34 8.59
N ASP A 42 3.38 15.21 9.57
CA ASP A 42 4.61 15.98 9.64
C ASP A 42 5.59 15.54 8.55
N LYS A 43 5.65 14.22 8.30
CA LYS A 43 6.50 13.64 7.24
C LYS A 43 5.81 13.54 5.89
N LYS A 44 4.51 13.87 5.82
CA LYS A 44 3.67 13.71 4.61
C LYS A 44 3.78 12.30 4.01
N ASN A 45 3.84 11.29 4.86
CA ASN A 45 3.98 9.89 4.47
C ASN A 45 2.75 9.10 4.89
N MET A 46 2.49 8.03 4.14
CA MET A 46 1.44 7.07 4.43
C MET A 46 2.07 5.69 4.53
N LEU A 47 1.78 5.00 5.62
CA LEU A 47 2.19 3.62 5.84
C LEU A 47 0.94 2.75 5.73
N VAL A 48 1.03 1.70 4.92
CA VAL A 48 -0.01 0.68 4.81
C VAL A 48 0.55 -0.61 5.40
N GLU A 49 -0.08 -1.08 6.46
CA GLU A 49 0.25 -2.31 7.16
C GLU A 49 -0.85 -3.33 6.90
N VAL A 50 -0.46 -4.59 6.81
CA VAL A 50 -1.41 -5.70 6.69
C VAL A 50 -1.87 -6.07 8.10
N ASP A 51 -3.18 -6.15 8.29
CA ASP A 51 -3.73 -6.67 9.54
C ASP A 51 -3.69 -8.20 9.44
N ASP A 52 -2.62 -8.81 9.94
CA ASP A 52 -2.61 -10.23 10.25
C ASP A 52 -3.49 -10.42 11.50
N GLU A 53 -4.81 -10.54 11.30
CA GLU A 53 -5.66 -11.16 12.32
C GLU A 53 -5.20 -12.63 12.44
N GLU A 54 -4.56 -12.98 13.56
CA GLU A 54 -4.37 -14.37 14.02
C GLU A 54 -5.70 -15.13 14.11
#